data_AF-A0A842SA81-F1
#
_entry.id   AF-A0A842SA81-F1
#
_cell.length_a   1.000
_cell.length_b   1.000
_cell.length_c   1.000
_cell.angle_alpha   90.00
_cell.angle_beta   90.00
_cell.angle_gamma   90.00
#
_symmetry.space_group_name_H-M   'P 1'
#
loop_
_entity.id
_entity.type
_entity.pdbx_description
1 polymer ?
#
loop_
_entity_poly.entity_id
_entity_poly.type
_entity_poly.pdbx_seq_one_letter_code
_entity_poly.pdbx_strand_id
1 'polypeptide(L)'
;MKYNTTEFNKAVKYYKKKLDKISFENLYVYGLFNEDAFLSIAPLSRAVHELGKDMNVVFKDKKEENVLFDVWETYDDLIKNVVNDKTNALQEFLKIVDKKTKSRFSYYLKRPELILTPETDGFEGSISLDYSKDWFAPYKWEKLEKTAKLIIKNVLALKKKERVGISFVLVKQDSFSDNPLEDVLDSYQIALSVIKNVLYKYKLLTIFSQTNRESMLEFPERVSELSAALLGCELSKNIDEPVFKAYKKLSGLLNLKRIKPNNAIFGIRGKGYPGRHIFGESIGYPTPNKKSRWNSPAGMMYKFSWYPQSHEDFRKPKSRIGFTSTVPIDIFINSVLIDYHEMRKRNKQIIDIMQASDKIIVKSNIENGCDFEVGLVKKDGTKREVKGSDSDARFLEAPIYKKQGKSFGMMANIPGGEAFTTPEYLKGKIVGDVVIQLDNSYRLFYEEPLVINAKKNSYEILSGPRKIVDKLREKKQESWQKIIEQEENKSVPEKIINLKKKNFNNIGEFAVNTNPKAKLCNYLIVNEKIANMIHIALGSGFEPDKATEYHIDIVIDSPRQKLDIYGIDISKDESSPGKQRWIIKDGKFVV
;
A
#
# COMPACT_ATOMS: atom_id res chain seq x y z
N MET A 1 -4.20 -29.50 -7.60
CA MET A 1 -4.38 -28.32 -6.71
C MET A 1 -3.14 -28.21 -5.83
N LYS A 2 -2.60 -27.00 -5.62
CA LYS A 2 -1.41 -26.80 -4.78
C LYS A 2 -1.69 -27.08 -3.30
N TYR A 3 -2.95 -26.96 -2.89
CA TYR A 3 -3.40 -27.09 -1.50
C TYR A 3 -4.50 -28.13 -1.35
N ASN A 4 -4.59 -28.74 -0.17
CA ASN A 4 -5.67 -29.64 0.19
C ASN A 4 -6.89 -28.84 0.67
N THR A 5 -7.78 -28.50 -0.25
CA THR A 5 -8.99 -27.70 0.01
C THR A 5 -9.97 -28.41 0.94
N THR A 6 -9.99 -29.75 0.96
CA THR A 6 -10.80 -30.53 1.89
C THR A 6 -10.35 -30.32 3.33
N GLU A 7 -9.05 -30.47 3.61
CA GLU A 7 -8.51 -30.22 4.94
C GLU A 7 -8.61 -28.74 5.34
N PHE A 8 -8.44 -27.81 4.38
CA PHE A 8 -8.69 -26.39 4.62
C PHE A 8 -10.13 -26.15 5.12
N ASN A 9 -11.13 -26.64 4.39
CA ASN A 9 -12.54 -26.45 4.73
C ASN A 9 -12.92 -27.16 6.03
N LYS A 10 -12.33 -28.33 6.32
CA LYS A 10 -12.50 -29.03 7.59
C LYS A 10 -11.93 -28.20 8.76
N ALA A 11 -10.76 -27.60 8.59
CA ALA A 11 -10.17 -26.69 9.57
C ALA A 11 -11.04 -25.43 9.80
N VAL A 12 -11.56 -24.82 8.73
CA VAL A 12 -12.51 -23.70 8.84
C VAL A 12 -13.74 -24.10 9.66
N LYS A 13 -14.35 -25.25 9.37
CA LYS A 13 -15.50 -25.77 10.13
C LYS A 13 -15.17 -26.03 11.60
N TYR A 14 -13.99 -26.59 11.87
CA TYR A 14 -13.50 -26.81 13.24
C TYR A 14 -13.41 -25.50 14.02
N TYR A 15 -12.69 -24.50 13.48
CA TYR A 15 -12.54 -23.21 14.15
C TYR A 15 -13.87 -22.49 14.31
N LYS A 16 -14.71 -22.46 13.28
CA LYS A 16 -16.03 -21.84 13.35
C LYS A 16 -16.88 -22.45 14.46
N LYS A 17 -16.94 -23.79 14.56
CA LYS A 17 -17.69 -24.49 15.61
C LYS A 17 -17.19 -24.19 17.02
N LYS A 18 -15.88 -23.98 17.20
CA LYS A 18 -15.29 -23.63 18.50
C LYS A 18 -15.55 -22.17 18.86
N LEU A 19 -15.38 -21.28 17.89
CA LEU A 19 -15.52 -19.82 18.06
C LEU A 19 -16.97 -19.37 18.20
N ASP A 20 -17.92 -20.02 17.54
CA ASP A 20 -19.37 -19.70 17.62
C ASP A 20 -19.94 -19.82 19.04
N LYS A 21 -19.24 -20.54 19.93
CA LYS A 21 -19.61 -20.70 21.34
C LYS A 21 -19.16 -19.55 22.24
N ILE A 22 -18.48 -18.55 21.67
CA ILE A 22 -17.83 -17.47 22.41
C ILE A 22 -18.37 -16.15 21.88
N SER A 23 -18.77 -15.27 22.80
CA SER A 23 -19.11 -13.90 22.42
C SER A 23 -17.84 -13.08 22.27
N PHE A 24 -17.50 -12.71 21.02
CA PHE A 24 -16.43 -11.76 20.73
C PHE A 24 -16.78 -10.93 19.49
N GLU A 25 -16.21 -9.73 19.38
CA GLU A 25 -16.23 -8.92 18.15
C GLU A 25 -14.86 -8.97 17.46
N ASN A 26 -13.80 -9.03 18.27
CA ASN A 26 -12.43 -8.94 17.81
C ASN A 26 -11.55 -10.06 18.40
N LEU A 27 -10.86 -10.79 17.51
CA LEU A 27 -9.84 -11.75 17.87
C LEU A 27 -8.45 -11.14 17.68
N TYR A 28 -7.62 -11.15 18.72
CA TYR A 28 -6.22 -10.80 18.64
C TYR A 28 -5.31 -12.00 18.84
N VAL A 29 -4.56 -12.38 17.81
CA VAL A 29 -3.52 -13.41 17.91
C VAL A 29 -2.16 -12.74 18.07
N TYR A 30 -1.50 -12.97 19.20
CA TYR A 30 -0.22 -12.35 19.52
C TYR A 30 0.74 -13.31 20.21
N GLY A 31 1.99 -13.36 19.75
CA GLY A 31 3.03 -14.10 20.44
C GLY A 31 4.30 -14.31 19.64
N LEU A 32 5.07 -15.34 20.01
CA LEU A 32 6.24 -15.74 19.26
C LEU A 32 5.85 -16.43 17.96
N PHE A 33 6.68 -16.28 16.94
CA PHE A 33 6.47 -16.94 15.66
C PHE A 33 6.61 -18.45 15.82
N ASN A 34 5.55 -19.16 15.43
CA ASN A 34 5.50 -20.60 15.24
C ASN A 34 4.95 -20.83 13.81
N GLU A 35 5.61 -21.70 13.03
CA GLU A 35 5.23 -21.96 11.63
C GLU A 35 3.83 -22.59 11.52
N ASP A 36 3.51 -23.52 12.42
CA ASP A 36 2.22 -24.21 12.45
C ASP A 36 1.10 -23.25 12.84
N ALA A 37 1.36 -22.37 13.81
CA ALA A 37 0.47 -21.27 14.15
C ALA A 37 0.23 -20.36 12.94
N PHE A 38 1.29 -19.94 12.25
CA PHE A 38 1.19 -19.08 11.07
C PHE A 38 0.35 -19.70 9.95
N LEU A 39 0.56 -20.99 9.64
CA LEU A 39 -0.23 -21.70 8.64
C LEU A 39 -1.68 -21.91 9.09
N SER A 40 -1.92 -22.06 10.39
CA SER A 40 -3.27 -22.17 10.96
C SER A 40 -4.07 -20.87 10.89
N ILE A 41 -3.41 -19.72 10.74
CA ILE A 41 -4.10 -18.43 10.55
C ILE A 41 -4.96 -18.41 9.29
N ALA A 42 -4.59 -19.12 8.22
CA ALA A 42 -5.38 -19.12 6.98
C ALA A 42 -6.82 -19.65 7.20
N PRO A 43 -7.03 -20.90 7.66
CA PRO A 43 -8.37 -21.39 7.98
C PRO A 43 -9.02 -20.67 9.18
N LEU A 44 -8.24 -20.26 10.19
CA LEU A 44 -8.77 -19.52 11.35
C LEU A 44 -9.36 -18.17 10.94
N SER A 45 -8.65 -17.39 10.12
CA SER A 45 -9.12 -16.08 9.65
C SER A 45 -10.37 -16.19 8.78
N ARG A 46 -10.47 -17.24 7.94
CA ARG A 46 -11.69 -17.54 7.19
C ARG A 46 -12.86 -17.82 8.12
N ALA A 47 -12.67 -18.64 9.16
CA ALA A 47 -13.71 -18.95 10.14
C ALA A 47 -14.18 -17.71 10.90
N VAL A 48 -13.26 -16.85 11.34
CA VAL A 48 -13.57 -15.58 12.03
C VAL A 48 -14.37 -14.64 11.13
N HIS A 49 -13.97 -14.52 9.86
CA HIS A 49 -14.67 -13.67 8.90
C HIS A 49 -16.08 -14.20 8.56
N GLU A 50 -16.27 -15.52 8.45
CA GLU A 50 -17.61 -16.12 8.25
C GLU A 50 -18.56 -15.95 9.45
N LEU A 51 -18.02 -15.64 10.64
CA LEU A 51 -18.79 -15.27 11.82
C LEU A 51 -19.07 -13.76 11.88
N GLY A 52 -18.65 -12.99 10.86
CA GLY A 52 -18.81 -11.53 10.81
C GLY A 52 -17.94 -10.79 11.83
N LYS A 53 -16.79 -11.38 12.21
CA LYS A 53 -15.89 -10.86 13.25
C LYS A 53 -14.58 -10.35 12.68
N ASP A 54 -13.88 -9.54 13.48
CA ASP A 54 -12.57 -9.01 13.15
C ASP A 54 -11.43 -9.84 13.72
N MET A 55 -10.28 -9.79 13.05
CA MET A 55 -9.06 -10.43 13.47
C MET A 55 -7.85 -9.52 13.28
N ASN A 56 -6.96 -9.51 14.26
CA ASN A 56 -5.62 -8.94 14.17
C ASN A 56 -4.59 -10.01 14.53
N VAL A 57 -3.48 -10.04 13.80
CA VAL A 57 -2.42 -11.03 13.99
C VAL A 57 -1.08 -10.31 14.09
N VAL A 58 -0.31 -10.60 15.14
CA VAL A 58 1.06 -10.11 15.32
C VAL A 58 1.95 -11.22 15.90
N PHE A 59 2.88 -11.73 15.10
CA PHE A 59 3.95 -12.60 15.57
C PHE A 59 5.28 -11.86 15.61
N LYS A 60 6.15 -12.24 16.56
CA LYS A 60 7.54 -11.77 16.64
C LYS A 60 8.51 -12.94 16.71
N ASP A 61 9.71 -12.78 16.19
CA ASP A 61 10.76 -13.80 16.37
C ASP A 61 11.39 -13.77 17.76
N LYS A 62 11.28 -12.67 18.49
CA LYS A 62 11.82 -12.49 19.84
C LYS A 62 10.78 -11.90 20.78
N LYS A 63 10.86 -12.27 22.06
CA LYS A 63 9.98 -11.72 23.10
C LYS A 63 10.24 -10.22 23.22
N GLU A 64 9.18 -9.44 23.04
CA GLU A 64 9.19 -8.00 23.24
C GLU A 64 7.81 -7.59 23.71
N GLU A 65 7.75 -7.02 24.91
CA GLU A 65 6.52 -6.56 25.56
C GLU A 65 5.62 -5.78 24.58
N ASN A 66 4.33 -6.09 24.64
CA ASN A 66 3.34 -5.45 23.80
C ASN A 66 2.64 -4.35 24.59
N VAL A 67 2.93 -3.12 24.19
CA VAL A 67 2.39 -1.90 24.80
C VAL A 67 0.87 -1.82 24.82
N LEU A 68 0.18 -2.60 23.97
CA LEU A 68 -1.28 -2.58 23.89
C LEU A 68 -1.89 -3.14 25.16
N PHE A 69 -1.27 -4.14 25.80
CA PHE A 69 -1.77 -4.67 27.07
C PHE A 69 -1.73 -3.62 28.18
N ASP A 70 -0.66 -2.82 28.27
CA ASP A 70 -0.57 -1.75 29.28
C ASP A 70 -1.66 -0.68 29.07
N VAL A 71 -1.96 -0.36 27.80
CA VAL A 71 -3.00 0.61 27.44
C VAL A 71 -4.40 0.06 27.74
N TRP A 72 -4.65 -1.21 27.38
CA TRP A 72 -5.93 -1.89 27.66
C TRP A 72 -6.17 -2.04 29.16
N GLU A 73 -5.16 -2.47 29.92
CA GLU A 73 -5.25 -2.57 31.38
C GLU A 73 -5.55 -1.20 32.01
N THR A 74 -4.88 -0.14 31.56
CA THR A 74 -5.15 1.23 32.04
C THR A 74 -6.56 1.69 31.68
N TYR A 75 -7.09 1.29 30.52
CA TYR A 75 -8.45 1.63 30.11
C TYR A 75 -9.51 0.83 30.88
N ASP A 76 -9.26 -0.46 31.14
CA ASP A 76 -10.11 -1.31 31.96
C ASP A 76 -10.19 -0.75 33.40
N ASP A 77 -9.07 -0.32 33.96
CA ASP A 77 -8.99 0.37 35.26
C ASP A 77 -9.77 1.68 35.26
N LEU A 78 -9.66 2.48 34.20
CA LEU A 78 -10.41 3.73 34.04
C LEU A 78 -11.93 3.46 34.03
N ILE A 79 -12.40 2.44 33.31
CA ILE A 79 -13.83 2.05 33.29
C ILE A 79 -14.30 1.58 34.66
N LYS A 80 -13.43 0.92 35.43
CA LYS A 80 -13.70 0.50 36.82
C LYS A 80 -13.57 1.62 37.84
N ASN A 81 -13.37 2.87 37.40
CA ASN A 81 -13.16 4.05 38.25
C ASN A 81 -11.94 3.93 39.19
N VAL A 82 -10.92 3.15 38.81
CA VAL A 82 -9.66 3.11 39.54
C VAL A 82 -8.95 4.45 39.33
N VAL A 83 -8.63 5.14 40.42
CA VAL A 83 -7.95 6.45 40.38
C VAL A 83 -6.47 6.26 40.67
N ASN A 84 -5.63 6.48 39.65
CA ASN A 84 -4.17 6.52 39.76
C ASN A 84 -3.58 7.43 38.67
N ASP A 85 -2.27 7.64 38.67
CA ASP A 85 -1.61 8.54 37.71
C ASP A 85 -1.84 8.11 36.25
N LYS A 86 -1.86 6.80 35.97
CA LYS A 86 -2.07 6.25 34.62
C LYS A 86 -3.49 6.51 34.14
N THR A 87 -4.51 6.19 34.95
CA THR A 87 -5.91 6.40 34.59
C THR A 87 -6.25 7.88 34.48
N ASN A 88 -5.72 8.72 35.36
CA ASN A 88 -5.84 10.18 35.27
C ASN A 88 -5.22 10.73 33.97
N ALA A 89 -4.02 10.27 33.60
CA ALA A 89 -3.38 10.68 32.34
C ALA A 89 -4.14 10.19 31.10
N LEU A 90 -4.71 8.98 31.14
CA LEU A 90 -5.53 8.45 30.05
C LEU A 90 -6.84 9.25 29.92
N GLN A 91 -7.50 9.56 31.03
CA GLN A 91 -8.72 10.37 31.05
C GLN A 91 -8.46 11.79 30.51
N GLU A 92 -7.35 12.42 30.88
CA GLU A 92 -6.92 13.72 30.35
C GLU A 92 -6.74 13.67 28.83
N PHE A 93 -6.07 12.64 28.32
CA PHE A 93 -5.90 12.41 26.89
C PHE A 93 -7.25 12.22 26.18
N LEU A 94 -8.11 11.34 26.72
CA LEU A 94 -9.42 11.02 26.14
C LEU A 94 -10.35 12.23 26.10
N LYS A 95 -10.38 13.06 27.15
CA LYS A 95 -11.18 14.29 27.18
C LYS A 95 -10.94 15.19 25.96
N ILE A 96 -9.70 15.25 25.48
CA ILE A 96 -9.32 16.04 24.30
C ILE A 96 -9.65 15.29 23.00
N VAL A 97 -9.33 14.01 22.95
CA VAL A 97 -9.49 13.18 21.74
C VAL A 97 -10.97 12.93 21.41
N ASP A 98 -11.79 12.55 22.40
CA ASP A 98 -13.20 12.26 22.20
C ASP A 98 -14.01 13.50 21.82
N LYS A 99 -13.61 14.69 22.29
CA LYS A 99 -14.20 15.95 21.83
C LYS A 99 -14.04 16.14 20.32
N LYS A 100 -12.90 15.74 19.75
CA LYS A 100 -12.62 15.88 18.30
C LYS A 100 -13.15 14.72 17.47
N THR A 101 -13.14 13.51 18.03
CA THR A 101 -13.57 12.29 17.34
C THR A 101 -15.04 11.96 17.56
N LYS A 102 -15.80 12.83 18.26
CA LYS A 102 -17.21 12.61 18.64
C LYS A 102 -17.38 11.31 19.45
N SER A 103 -16.50 11.11 20.43
CA SER A 103 -16.42 9.94 21.33
C SER A 103 -16.13 8.60 20.66
N ARG A 104 -15.79 8.59 19.36
CA ARG A 104 -15.52 7.35 18.62
C ARG A 104 -14.17 6.72 18.97
N PHE A 105 -13.20 7.48 19.48
CA PHE A 105 -11.86 6.95 19.74
C PHE A 105 -11.84 5.98 20.93
N SER A 106 -12.62 6.26 21.98
CA SER A 106 -12.74 5.39 23.15
C SER A 106 -13.08 3.93 22.82
N TYR A 107 -13.86 3.68 21.76
CA TYR A 107 -14.16 2.32 21.27
C TYR A 107 -12.88 1.51 20.98
N TYR A 108 -11.84 2.15 20.44
CA TYR A 108 -10.59 1.50 20.05
C TYR A 108 -9.68 1.15 21.24
N LEU A 109 -9.93 1.70 22.42
CA LEU A 109 -9.23 1.32 23.65
C LEU A 109 -9.81 0.06 24.30
N LYS A 110 -10.93 -0.47 23.83
CA LYS A 110 -11.49 -1.71 24.34
C LYS A 110 -10.56 -2.88 24.00
N ARG A 111 -10.18 -3.63 25.03
CA ARG A 111 -9.41 -4.88 24.89
C ARG A 111 -10.16 -5.87 24.00
N PRO A 112 -9.50 -6.58 23.06
CA PRO A 112 -10.08 -7.72 22.34
C PRO A 112 -10.70 -8.73 23.29
N GLU A 113 -11.92 -9.17 22.98
CA GLU A 113 -12.64 -10.11 23.86
C GLU A 113 -12.01 -11.51 23.80
N LEU A 114 -11.38 -11.84 22.66
CA LEU A 114 -10.61 -13.06 22.48
C LEU A 114 -9.16 -12.72 22.16
N ILE A 115 -8.24 -13.19 23.00
CA ILE A 115 -6.80 -13.09 22.78
C ILE A 115 -6.22 -14.50 22.78
N LEU A 116 -5.47 -14.83 21.74
CA LEU A 116 -4.84 -16.12 21.54
C LEU A 116 -3.33 -15.97 21.42
N THR A 117 -2.59 -16.84 22.10
CA THR A 117 -1.13 -16.93 22.04
C THR A 117 -0.73 -18.27 21.42
N PRO A 118 0.18 -18.29 20.43
CA PRO A 118 0.76 -19.53 19.94
C PRO A 118 1.58 -20.24 21.03
N GLU A 119 1.23 -21.48 21.33
CA GLU A 119 1.98 -22.39 22.18
C GLU A 119 2.51 -23.58 21.35
N THR A 120 2.99 -24.64 22.01
CA THR A 120 3.61 -25.79 21.34
C THR A 120 2.66 -26.49 20.38
N ASP A 121 1.44 -26.80 20.81
CA ASP A 121 0.51 -27.68 20.09
C ASP A 121 -0.77 -26.97 19.60
N GLY A 122 -0.93 -25.69 19.92
CA GLY A 122 -2.13 -24.93 19.58
C GLY A 122 -2.07 -23.47 19.99
N PHE A 123 -3.17 -22.77 19.77
CA PHE A 123 -3.41 -21.45 20.32
C PHE A 123 -4.07 -21.54 21.69
N GLU A 124 -3.53 -20.82 22.67
CA GLU A 124 -4.06 -20.77 24.03
C GLU A 124 -4.54 -19.36 24.41
N GLY A 125 -5.56 -19.30 25.27
CA GLY A 125 -6.19 -18.07 25.71
C GLY A 125 -7.39 -18.36 26.61
N SER A 126 -8.51 -17.65 26.42
CA SER A 126 -9.78 -18.04 27.05
C SER A 126 -10.35 -19.35 26.48
N ILE A 127 -9.82 -19.80 25.34
CA ILE A 127 -10.05 -21.13 24.75
C ILE A 127 -8.74 -21.68 24.22
N SER A 128 -8.69 -23.00 24.07
CA SER A 128 -7.63 -23.72 23.36
C SER A 128 -8.11 -24.12 21.96
N LEU A 129 -7.28 -23.87 20.94
CA LEU A 129 -7.53 -24.26 19.56
C LEU A 129 -6.32 -25.00 18.99
N ASP A 130 -6.54 -26.20 18.46
CA ASP A 130 -5.47 -26.97 17.83
C ASP A 130 -4.98 -26.26 16.55
N TYR A 131 -3.71 -26.46 16.21
CA TYR A 131 -3.19 -26.05 14.91
C TYR A 131 -3.83 -26.89 13.78
N SER A 132 -4.06 -26.25 12.64
CA SER A 132 -4.63 -26.86 11.44
C SER A 132 -3.85 -26.41 10.21
N LYS A 133 -2.75 -27.12 9.93
CA LYS A 133 -1.80 -26.82 8.85
C LYS A 133 -1.85 -27.82 7.69
N ASP A 134 -2.60 -28.92 7.82
CA ASP A 134 -2.60 -30.04 6.86
C ASP A 134 -3.14 -29.68 5.47
N TRP A 135 -3.74 -28.50 5.33
CA TRP A 135 -4.11 -27.92 4.05
C TRP A 135 -2.89 -27.51 3.20
N PHE A 136 -1.75 -27.22 3.85
CA PHE A 136 -0.58 -26.62 3.24
C PHE A 136 0.35 -27.68 2.64
N ALA A 137 0.73 -27.48 1.38
CA ALA A 137 1.80 -28.22 0.73
C ALA A 137 2.78 -27.24 0.06
N PRO A 138 4.10 -27.37 0.30
CA PRO A 138 5.11 -26.59 -0.41
C PRO A 138 5.00 -26.74 -1.93
N TYR A 139 4.90 -25.62 -2.67
CA TYR A 139 4.84 -25.62 -4.14
C TYR A 139 5.96 -24.78 -4.73
N LYS A 140 6.76 -25.38 -5.64
CA LYS A 140 7.96 -24.76 -6.24
C LYS A 140 8.89 -24.09 -5.21
N TRP A 141 8.97 -24.69 -4.04
CA TRP A 141 9.58 -24.09 -2.85
C TRP A 141 11.02 -23.63 -3.08
N GLU A 142 11.86 -24.44 -3.74
CA GLU A 142 13.25 -24.08 -4.03
C GLU A 142 13.36 -22.80 -4.89
N LYS A 143 12.50 -22.64 -5.90
CA LYS A 143 12.46 -21.44 -6.73
C LYS A 143 11.92 -20.25 -5.94
N LEU A 144 10.89 -20.47 -5.13
CA LEU A 144 10.32 -19.42 -4.27
C LEU A 144 11.33 -18.92 -3.25
N GLU A 145 12.14 -19.80 -2.64
CA GLU A 145 13.23 -19.40 -1.75
C GLU A 145 14.31 -18.58 -2.47
N LYS A 146 14.68 -18.96 -3.70
CA LYS A 146 15.59 -18.16 -4.53
C LYS A 146 15.01 -16.77 -4.78
N THR A 147 13.72 -16.68 -5.11
CA THR A 147 13.00 -15.40 -5.27
C THR A 147 13.02 -14.56 -3.98
N ALA A 148 12.72 -15.16 -2.82
CA ALA A 148 12.75 -14.48 -1.53
C ALA A 148 14.15 -13.93 -1.19
N LYS A 149 15.21 -14.71 -1.44
CA LYS A 149 16.61 -14.28 -1.27
C LYS A 149 16.94 -13.10 -2.18
N LEU A 150 16.45 -13.08 -3.42
CA LEU A 150 16.63 -11.94 -4.33
C LEU A 150 15.91 -10.69 -3.84
N ILE A 151 14.68 -10.79 -3.32
CA ILE A 151 13.96 -9.64 -2.74
C ILE A 151 14.76 -9.06 -1.58
N ILE A 152 15.18 -9.90 -0.64
CA ILE A 152 15.94 -9.46 0.54
C ILE A 152 17.25 -8.76 0.13
N LYS A 153 17.95 -9.30 -0.88
CA LYS A 153 19.25 -8.78 -1.35
C LYS A 153 19.11 -7.54 -2.24
N ASN A 154 18.31 -7.62 -3.30
CA ASN A 154 18.30 -6.66 -4.41
C ASN A 154 17.20 -5.59 -4.29
N VAL A 155 16.13 -5.87 -3.55
CA VAL A 155 15.01 -4.95 -3.35
C VAL A 155 15.14 -4.22 -2.03
N LEU A 156 15.26 -4.96 -0.91
CA LEU A 156 15.26 -4.36 0.44
C LEU A 156 16.66 -4.07 0.99
N ALA A 157 17.68 -4.82 0.53
CA ALA A 157 19.06 -4.80 1.04
C ALA A 157 19.11 -4.72 2.58
N LEU A 158 18.47 -5.68 3.25
CA LEU A 158 18.29 -5.67 4.69
C LEU A 158 19.63 -5.67 5.45
N LYS A 159 19.68 -4.94 6.58
CA LYS A 159 20.89 -4.81 7.42
C LYS A 159 20.65 -5.42 8.80
N LYS A 160 21.64 -6.11 9.38
CA LYS A 160 21.52 -6.85 10.66
C LYS A 160 20.87 -6.06 11.82
N LYS A 161 21.07 -4.74 11.90
CA LYS A 161 20.52 -3.88 12.97
C LYS A 161 19.07 -3.42 12.74
N GLU A 162 18.47 -3.78 11.60
CA GLU A 162 17.12 -3.33 11.24
C GLU A 162 16.02 -4.17 11.88
N ARG A 163 14.91 -3.51 12.20
CA ARG A 163 13.62 -4.15 12.49
C ARG A 163 12.90 -4.41 11.17
N VAL A 164 12.47 -5.64 10.93
CA VAL A 164 11.89 -6.09 9.66
C VAL A 164 10.42 -6.41 9.88
N GLY A 165 9.55 -5.86 9.03
CA GLY A 165 8.13 -6.18 8.99
C GLY A 165 7.80 -7.08 7.81
N ILE A 166 6.96 -8.09 8.02
CA ILE A 166 6.34 -8.88 6.96
C ILE A 166 4.83 -8.83 7.13
N SER A 167 4.11 -8.32 6.13
CA SER A 167 2.65 -8.37 6.14
C SER A 167 2.11 -9.37 5.12
N PHE A 168 1.00 -10.01 5.48
CA PHE A 168 0.29 -10.99 4.66
C PHE A 168 -1.21 -10.72 4.69
N VAL A 169 -1.99 -11.48 3.91
CA VAL A 169 -3.43 -11.26 3.76
C VAL A 169 -4.22 -12.32 4.51
N LEU A 170 -5.19 -11.91 5.33
CA LEU A 170 -6.13 -12.83 5.97
C LEU A 170 -7.09 -13.43 4.93
N VAL A 171 -7.47 -14.69 5.11
CA VAL A 171 -8.45 -15.33 4.24
C VAL A 171 -9.84 -14.87 4.65
N LYS A 172 -10.63 -14.40 3.69
CA LYS A 172 -11.98 -13.89 3.90
C LYS A 172 -13.03 -14.83 3.31
N GLN A 173 -14.30 -14.56 3.58
CA GLN A 173 -15.42 -15.29 2.95
C GLN A 173 -15.44 -15.12 1.42
N ASP A 174 -15.98 -16.10 0.67
CA ASP A 174 -15.85 -16.15 -0.79
C ASP A 174 -16.47 -14.94 -1.49
N SER A 175 -17.58 -14.41 -0.95
CA SER A 175 -18.23 -13.22 -1.52
C SER A 175 -17.37 -11.96 -1.49
N PHE A 176 -16.31 -11.93 -0.68
CA PHE A 176 -15.43 -10.77 -0.56
C PHE A 176 -14.42 -10.70 -1.71
N SER A 177 -13.97 -11.83 -2.26
CA SER A 177 -12.82 -11.88 -3.19
C SER A 177 -13.23 -12.44 -4.56
N ASP A 178 -12.96 -11.67 -5.61
CA ASP A 178 -13.05 -12.18 -6.99
C ASP A 178 -11.84 -13.06 -7.35
N ASN A 179 -10.80 -13.09 -6.52
CA ASN A 179 -9.63 -13.95 -6.70
C ASN A 179 -9.90 -15.34 -6.13
N PRO A 180 -9.50 -16.42 -6.83
CA PRO A 180 -9.47 -17.78 -6.31
C PRO A 180 -8.85 -17.89 -4.91
N LEU A 181 -9.41 -18.75 -4.06
CA LEU A 181 -8.86 -19.07 -2.73
C LEU A 181 -7.37 -19.45 -2.81
N GLU A 182 -6.99 -20.22 -3.83
CA GLU A 182 -5.61 -20.65 -4.06
C GLU A 182 -4.62 -19.47 -4.15
N ASP A 183 -5.01 -18.33 -4.72
CA ASP A 183 -4.15 -17.15 -4.85
C ASP A 183 -3.93 -16.45 -3.50
N VAL A 184 -4.94 -16.48 -2.64
CA VAL A 184 -4.84 -15.95 -1.27
C VAL A 184 -3.95 -16.87 -0.45
N LEU A 185 -4.10 -18.20 -0.60
CA LEU A 185 -3.22 -19.18 0.07
C LEU A 185 -1.78 -19.10 -0.43
N ASP A 186 -1.56 -18.81 -1.72
CA ASP A 186 -0.24 -18.53 -2.29
C ASP A 186 0.48 -17.38 -1.56
N SER A 187 -0.26 -16.39 -1.03
CA SER A 187 0.32 -15.31 -0.22
C SER A 187 0.97 -15.80 1.09
N TYR A 188 0.43 -16.86 1.72
CA TYR A 188 1.02 -17.44 2.92
C TYR A 188 2.35 -18.12 2.60
N GLN A 189 2.44 -18.82 1.48
CA GLN A 189 3.67 -19.48 1.06
C GLN A 189 4.75 -18.46 0.66
N ILE A 190 4.36 -17.39 -0.04
CA ILE A 190 5.25 -16.26 -0.34
C ILE A 190 5.77 -15.62 0.95
N ALA A 191 4.88 -15.28 1.89
CA ALA A 191 5.26 -14.71 3.18
C ALA A 191 6.18 -15.65 3.97
N LEU A 192 5.84 -16.95 4.07
CA LEU A 192 6.63 -17.96 4.77
C LEU A 192 8.04 -18.08 4.19
N SER A 193 8.18 -18.04 2.86
CA SER A 193 9.49 -18.09 2.20
C SER A 193 10.36 -16.89 2.57
N VAL A 194 9.79 -15.68 2.68
CA VAL A 194 10.51 -14.49 3.12
C VAL A 194 10.83 -14.57 4.62
N ILE A 195 9.87 -15.01 5.46
CA ILE A 195 10.03 -15.22 6.90
C ILE A 195 11.23 -16.13 7.17
N LYS A 196 11.28 -17.33 6.57
CA LYS A 196 12.39 -18.29 6.74
C LYS A 196 13.74 -17.70 6.34
N ASN A 197 13.77 -16.77 5.39
CA ASN A 197 15.00 -16.12 4.98
C ASN A 197 15.44 -14.96 5.88
N VAL A 198 14.57 -14.44 6.77
CA VAL A 198 14.88 -13.33 7.69
C VAL A 198 14.90 -13.71 9.18
N LEU A 199 14.26 -14.81 9.55
CA LEU A 199 14.09 -15.26 10.93
C LEU A 199 15.43 -15.30 11.69
N TYR A 200 15.48 -14.67 12.88
CA TYR A 200 16.67 -14.57 13.75
C TYR A 200 17.92 -13.88 13.18
N LYS A 201 17.89 -13.36 11.95
CA LYS A 201 19.07 -12.73 11.29
C LYS A 201 19.18 -11.22 11.55
N TYR A 202 18.09 -10.60 11.98
CA TYR A 202 17.97 -9.14 12.12
C TYR A 202 17.62 -8.75 13.56
N LYS A 203 17.47 -7.45 13.82
CA LYS A 203 17.22 -6.95 15.18
C LYS A 203 15.93 -7.52 15.74
N LEU A 204 14.84 -7.43 14.96
CA LEU A 204 13.55 -8.02 15.26
C LEU A 204 12.81 -8.28 13.95
N LEU A 205 12.11 -9.41 13.87
CA LEU A 205 11.09 -9.68 12.87
C LEU A 205 9.70 -9.48 13.48
N THR A 206 8.83 -8.77 12.78
CA THR A 206 7.39 -8.67 13.10
C THR A 206 6.58 -9.12 11.90
N ILE A 207 5.73 -10.11 12.09
CA ILE A 207 4.81 -10.63 11.07
C ILE A 207 3.41 -10.20 11.47
N PHE A 208 2.68 -9.55 10.58
CA PHE A 208 1.41 -8.94 10.96
C PHE A 208 0.35 -8.94 9.86
N SER A 209 -0.91 -9.00 10.26
CA SER A 209 -2.07 -8.87 9.38
C SER A 209 -3.31 -8.44 10.17
N GLN A 210 -4.34 -7.98 9.46
CA GLN A 210 -5.59 -7.51 10.04
C GLN A 210 -6.74 -7.67 9.05
N THR A 211 -7.97 -7.67 9.55
CA THR A 211 -9.16 -7.65 8.69
C THR A 211 -9.21 -6.34 7.88
N ASN A 212 -9.22 -6.46 6.55
CA ASN A 212 -9.48 -5.32 5.65
C ASN A 212 -10.97 -4.97 5.59
N ARG A 213 -11.29 -3.80 5.05
CA ARG A 213 -12.64 -3.26 4.79
C ARG A 213 -12.97 -3.26 3.29
N GLU A 214 -14.26 -3.26 2.95
CA GLU A 214 -14.69 -3.17 1.55
C GLU A 214 -14.54 -1.75 1.04
N SER A 215 -14.95 -0.78 1.86
CA SER A 215 -14.80 0.63 1.60
C SER A 215 -13.68 1.27 2.42
N MET A 216 -13.08 2.30 1.85
CA MET A 216 -12.16 3.18 2.58
C MET A 216 -12.86 4.10 3.60
N LEU A 217 -14.19 4.17 3.57
CA LEU A 217 -15.02 4.95 4.49
C LEU A 217 -15.48 4.16 5.73
N GLU A 218 -15.26 2.84 5.75
CA GLU A 218 -15.57 1.99 6.90
C GLU A 218 -14.63 2.22 8.09
N PHE A 219 -15.12 1.88 9.29
CA PHE A 219 -14.30 1.90 10.49
C PHE A 219 -13.23 0.81 10.45
N PRO A 220 -11.97 1.10 10.80
CA PRO A 220 -10.85 0.15 10.74
C PRO A 220 -10.97 -0.97 11.77
N GLU A 221 -10.13 -1.99 11.64
CA GLU A 221 -10.01 -3.07 12.63
C GLU A 221 -9.43 -2.50 13.94
N ARG A 222 -10.07 -2.87 15.06
CA ARG A 222 -9.92 -2.19 16.34
C ARG A 222 -8.47 -2.09 16.84
N VAL A 223 -7.76 -3.21 16.85
CA VAL A 223 -6.38 -3.31 17.36
C VAL A 223 -5.43 -2.53 16.47
N SER A 224 -5.59 -2.63 15.16
CA SER A 224 -4.76 -1.92 14.19
C SER A 224 -4.89 -0.42 14.27
N GLU A 225 -6.11 0.11 14.47
CA GLU A 225 -6.37 1.54 14.64
C GLU A 225 -5.70 2.06 15.90
N LEU A 226 -5.87 1.37 17.03
CA LEU A 226 -5.20 1.75 18.28
C LEU A 226 -3.68 1.74 18.11
N SER A 227 -3.12 0.67 17.53
CA SER A 227 -1.67 0.57 17.30
C SER A 227 -1.16 1.69 16.39
N ALA A 228 -1.89 2.05 15.34
CA ALA A 228 -1.56 3.14 14.44
C ALA A 228 -1.62 4.49 15.16
N ALA A 229 -2.67 4.75 15.93
CA ALA A 229 -2.86 5.98 16.70
C ALA A 229 -1.74 6.19 17.71
N LEU A 230 -1.43 5.17 18.51
CA LEU A 230 -0.35 5.23 19.51
C LEU A 230 1.01 5.48 18.84
N LEU A 231 1.31 4.83 17.70
CA LEU A 231 2.54 5.08 16.96
C LEU A 231 2.62 6.52 16.43
N GLY A 232 1.54 7.04 15.86
CA GLY A 232 1.49 8.41 15.35
C GLY A 232 1.64 9.45 16.46
N CYS A 233 0.99 9.22 17.60
CA CYS A 233 1.14 10.03 18.81
C CYS A 233 2.58 9.98 19.34
N GLU A 234 3.20 8.81 19.43
CA GLU A 234 4.59 8.65 19.87
C GLU A 234 5.58 9.40 18.97
N LEU A 235 5.34 9.41 17.65
CA LEU A 235 6.14 10.17 16.68
C LEU A 235 5.89 11.69 16.73
N SER A 236 4.85 12.14 17.42
CA SER A 236 4.41 13.54 17.49
C SER A 236 4.35 14.10 18.92
N LYS A 237 4.68 13.30 19.95
CA LYS A 237 4.46 13.65 21.37
C LYS A 237 5.23 14.88 21.88
N ASN A 238 6.26 15.31 21.15
CA ASN A 238 7.03 16.51 21.48
C ASN A 238 6.48 17.78 20.82
N ILE A 239 5.39 17.68 20.07
CA ILE A 239 4.73 18.84 19.47
C ILE A 239 3.90 19.54 20.55
N ASP A 240 4.05 20.86 20.59
CA ASP A 240 3.35 21.74 21.52
C ASP A 240 1.88 21.94 21.08
N GLU A 241 1.06 20.91 21.28
CA GLU A 241 -0.42 20.97 21.20
C GLU A 241 -1.03 20.17 22.36
N PRO A 242 -2.23 20.56 22.86
CA PRO A 242 -2.83 19.95 24.05
C PRO A 242 -2.92 18.42 24.00
N VAL A 243 -3.34 17.85 22.87
CA VAL A 243 -3.48 16.39 22.69
C VAL A 243 -2.15 15.65 22.83
N PHE A 244 -1.06 16.20 22.29
CA PHE A 244 0.26 15.57 22.34
C PHE A 244 0.96 15.79 23.68
N LYS A 245 0.67 16.89 24.39
CA LYS A 245 1.09 17.08 25.78
C LYS A 245 0.46 16.05 26.71
N ALA A 246 -0.87 15.87 26.61
CA ALA A 246 -1.58 14.85 27.37
C ALA A 246 -1.07 13.44 27.04
N TYR A 247 -0.88 13.14 25.74
CA TYR A 247 -0.27 11.87 25.32
C TYR A 247 1.15 11.70 25.84
N LYS A 248 1.99 12.74 25.87
CA LYS A 248 3.37 12.65 26.37
C LYS A 248 3.42 12.23 27.83
N LYS A 249 2.50 12.73 28.66
CA LYS A 249 2.32 12.32 30.06
C LYS A 249 1.94 10.84 30.15
N LEU A 250 0.91 10.42 29.41
CA LEU A 250 0.48 9.02 29.33
C LEU A 250 1.63 8.09 28.84
N SER A 251 2.32 8.47 27.78
CA SER A 251 3.48 7.77 27.21
C SER A 251 4.62 7.61 28.21
N GLY A 252 4.84 8.61 29.07
CA GLY A 252 5.82 8.54 30.17
C GLY A 252 5.45 7.47 31.19
N LEU A 253 4.21 7.48 31.67
CA LEU A 253 3.71 6.57 32.71
C LEU A 253 3.59 5.12 32.25
N LEU A 254 3.24 4.89 30.98
CA LEU A 254 3.10 3.54 30.39
C LEU A 254 4.35 3.09 29.62
N ASN A 255 5.42 3.89 29.63
CA ASN A 255 6.65 3.63 28.88
C ASN A 255 6.39 3.30 27.38
N LEU A 256 5.51 4.07 26.72
CA LEU A 256 5.08 3.83 25.33
C LEU A 256 6.17 4.13 24.29
N LYS A 257 7.32 4.68 24.71
CA LYS A 257 8.51 4.82 23.85
C LYS A 257 9.03 3.49 23.29
N ARG A 258 8.58 2.35 23.84
CA ARG A 258 8.83 1.00 23.32
C ARG A 258 8.18 0.75 21.95
N ILE A 259 7.16 1.52 21.57
CA ILE A 259 6.59 1.46 20.22
C ILE A 259 7.65 1.95 19.23
N LYS A 260 8.12 1.04 18.37
CA LYS A 260 9.11 1.34 17.33
C LYS A 260 8.62 0.85 15.97
N PRO A 261 8.75 1.68 14.92
CA PRO A 261 8.43 1.23 13.58
C PRO A 261 9.45 0.22 13.07
N ASN A 262 9.05 -0.58 12.09
CA ASN A 262 9.97 -1.36 11.30
C ASN A 262 10.80 -0.44 10.39
N ASN A 263 12.05 -0.80 10.13
CA ASN A 263 12.94 -0.04 9.24
C ASN A 263 12.75 -0.44 7.77
N ALA A 264 12.36 -1.69 7.54
CA ALA A 264 12.06 -2.26 6.23
C ALA A 264 10.83 -3.16 6.34
N ILE A 265 9.93 -3.06 5.36
CA ILE A 265 8.72 -3.87 5.30
C ILE A 265 8.66 -4.58 3.96
N PHE A 266 8.40 -5.90 3.98
CA PHE A 266 7.90 -6.65 2.85
C PHE A 266 6.39 -6.84 3.04
N GLY A 267 5.57 -6.22 2.17
CA GLY A 267 4.12 -6.32 2.28
C GLY A 267 3.50 -7.15 1.17
N ILE A 268 2.53 -8.00 1.51
CA ILE A 268 1.60 -8.56 0.54
C ILE A 268 0.23 -7.90 0.74
N ARG A 269 -0.35 -7.37 -0.34
CA ARG A 269 -1.63 -6.68 -0.34
C ARG A 269 -2.71 -7.53 -1.01
N GLY A 270 -3.90 -7.59 -0.43
CA GLY A 270 -5.08 -8.20 -1.04
C GLY A 270 -6.15 -7.15 -1.31
N LYS A 271 -7.34 -7.60 -1.69
CA LYS A 271 -8.52 -6.75 -1.86
C LYS A 271 -8.89 -6.04 -0.55
N GLY A 272 -9.42 -4.83 -0.70
CA GLY A 272 -9.96 -4.01 0.38
C GLY A 272 -8.98 -2.99 0.97
N TYR A 273 -9.43 -2.31 2.02
CA TYR A 273 -8.76 -1.16 2.61
C TYR A 273 -8.49 -1.35 4.12
N PRO A 274 -7.56 -0.60 4.73
CA PRO A 274 -7.43 -0.57 6.19
C PRO A 274 -8.63 0.05 6.93
N GLY A 275 -9.48 0.82 6.24
CA GLY A 275 -10.52 1.66 6.83
C GLY A 275 -10.03 3.07 7.19
N ARG A 276 -10.91 3.86 7.81
CA ARG A 276 -10.66 5.26 8.20
C ARG A 276 -9.78 5.38 9.43
N HIS A 277 -8.64 6.05 9.32
CA HIS A 277 -7.81 6.31 10.49
C HIS A 277 -8.41 7.46 11.33
N ILE A 278 -9.26 7.13 12.30
CA ILE A 278 -10.09 8.07 13.05
C ILE A 278 -9.26 9.16 13.73
N PHE A 279 -8.16 8.79 14.39
CA PHE A 279 -7.30 9.79 15.02
C PHE A 279 -6.69 10.74 13.97
N GLY A 280 -6.17 10.18 12.86
CA GLY A 280 -5.52 10.96 11.81
C GLY A 280 -6.47 11.87 11.03
N GLU A 281 -7.71 11.44 10.79
CA GLU A 281 -8.72 12.19 10.05
C GLU A 281 -9.44 13.24 10.90
N SER A 282 -9.49 13.09 12.23
CA SER A 282 -10.13 14.08 13.11
C SER A 282 -9.14 15.01 13.82
N ILE A 283 -7.91 14.56 14.07
CA ILE A 283 -6.89 15.31 14.83
C ILE A 283 -5.65 15.56 13.97
N GLY A 284 -5.20 14.52 13.28
CA GLY A 284 -3.99 14.53 12.47
C GLY A 284 -2.70 14.60 13.29
N TYR A 285 -1.57 14.35 12.62
CA TYR A 285 -0.23 14.40 13.22
C TYR A 285 0.52 15.60 12.64
N PRO A 286 0.70 16.69 13.39
CA PRO A 286 1.37 17.87 12.90
C PRO A 286 2.80 17.56 12.48
N THR A 287 3.24 18.28 11.46
CA THR A 287 4.65 18.52 11.19
C THR A 287 5.25 19.33 12.34
N PRO A 288 6.55 19.19 12.67
CA PRO A 288 7.04 19.86 13.87
C PRO A 288 7.10 21.40 13.74
N ASN A 289 7.10 21.95 12.53
CA ASN A 289 6.92 23.39 12.27
C ASN A 289 5.44 23.82 12.22
N LYS A 290 4.50 22.88 12.43
CA LYS A 290 3.04 23.06 12.43
C LYS A 290 2.45 23.62 11.13
N LYS A 291 3.21 23.63 10.01
CA LYS A 291 2.73 24.12 8.70
C LYS A 291 1.80 23.13 7.98
N SER A 292 1.92 21.85 8.31
CA SER A 292 1.10 20.78 7.74
C SER A 292 0.79 19.68 8.76
N ARG A 293 -0.07 18.72 8.37
CA ARG A 293 -0.50 17.57 9.16
C ARG A 293 -0.56 16.30 8.31
N TRP A 294 -0.16 15.19 8.91
CA TRP A 294 -0.37 13.85 8.36
C TRP A 294 -1.68 13.27 8.86
N ASN A 295 -2.41 12.60 7.96
CA ASN A 295 -3.63 11.86 8.28
C ASN A 295 -3.36 10.39 8.63
N SER A 296 -2.10 9.93 8.63
CA SER A 296 -1.72 8.58 9.05
C SER A 296 -0.27 8.54 9.55
N PRO A 297 0.04 7.64 10.50
CA PRO A 297 1.44 7.41 10.91
C PRO A 297 2.27 6.84 9.75
N ALA A 298 1.67 6.04 8.87
CA ALA A 298 2.35 5.47 7.71
C ALA A 298 2.91 6.57 6.79
N GLY A 299 2.11 7.58 6.45
CA GLY A 299 2.55 8.72 5.65
C GLY A 299 3.76 9.43 6.28
N MET A 300 3.71 9.67 7.58
CA MET A 300 4.82 10.29 8.34
C MET A 300 6.07 9.41 8.41
N MET A 301 5.92 8.09 8.57
CA MET A 301 7.05 7.16 8.65
C MET A 301 7.75 6.97 7.31
N TYR A 302 6.97 6.83 6.23
CA TYR A 302 7.52 6.62 4.90
C TYR A 302 8.00 7.93 4.28
N LYS A 303 7.25 9.01 4.47
CA LYS A 303 7.60 10.36 4.01
C LYS A 303 8.02 10.37 2.53
N PHE A 304 7.15 9.84 1.67
CA PHE A 304 7.42 9.78 0.23
C PHE A 304 7.44 11.18 -0.41
N SER A 305 8.25 11.37 -1.44
CA SER A 305 8.53 12.69 -2.03
C SER A 305 7.32 13.35 -2.70
N TRP A 306 6.28 12.59 -3.01
CA TRP A 306 5.06 13.09 -3.66
C TRP A 306 3.98 13.57 -2.69
N TYR A 307 4.15 13.39 -1.38
CA TYR A 307 3.21 14.00 -0.45
C TYR A 307 3.57 15.47 -0.20
N PRO A 308 2.63 16.43 -0.31
CA PRO A 308 2.87 17.81 0.06
C PRO A 308 3.43 17.95 1.48
N GLN A 309 2.93 17.14 2.42
CA GLN A 309 3.36 17.09 3.81
C GLN A 309 4.86 16.79 3.95
N SER A 310 5.42 15.93 3.10
CA SER A 310 6.84 15.55 3.16
C SER A 310 7.77 16.75 2.99
N HIS A 311 7.37 17.75 2.20
CA HIS A 311 8.17 18.96 1.94
C HIS A 311 8.08 19.98 3.08
N GLU A 312 7.09 19.86 3.96
CA GLU A 312 6.96 20.68 5.18
C GLU A 312 7.57 19.99 6.41
N ASP A 313 7.64 18.66 6.41
CA ASP A 313 8.14 17.86 7.53
C ASP A 313 9.66 17.69 7.46
N PHE A 314 10.40 18.14 8.46
CA PHE A 314 11.86 17.96 8.51
C PHE A 314 12.29 16.65 9.19
N ARG A 315 11.37 15.85 9.73
CA ARG A 315 11.70 14.52 10.29
C ARG A 315 12.24 13.61 9.19
N LYS A 316 13.20 12.75 9.53
CA LYS A 316 13.70 11.72 8.61
C LYS A 316 12.68 10.57 8.49
N PRO A 317 12.56 9.93 7.31
CA PRO A 317 11.79 8.70 7.18
C PRO A 317 12.30 7.64 8.16
N LYS A 318 11.39 6.80 8.63
CA LYS A 318 11.61 5.76 9.65
C LYS A 318 11.47 4.34 9.10
N SER A 319 10.75 4.19 7.99
CA SER A 319 10.59 2.93 7.28
C SER A 319 10.72 3.11 5.77
N ARG A 320 11.12 2.04 5.09
CA ARG A 320 10.92 1.81 3.65
C ARG A 320 10.07 0.57 3.43
N ILE A 321 9.47 0.43 2.25
CA ILE A 321 8.57 -0.69 1.96
C ILE A 321 8.78 -1.23 0.54
N GLY A 322 8.91 -2.55 0.42
CA GLY A 322 8.68 -3.26 -0.84
C GLY A 322 7.38 -4.04 -0.70
N PHE A 323 6.51 -4.02 -1.70
CA PHE A 323 5.25 -4.76 -1.62
C PHE A 323 4.86 -5.43 -2.94
N THR A 324 4.11 -6.51 -2.79
CA THR A 324 3.43 -7.24 -3.86
C THR A 324 1.93 -7.32 -3.56
N SER A 325 1.12 -7.85 -4.47
CA SER A 325 -0.28 -8.22 -4.21
C SER A 325 -0.44 -9.74 -4.05
N THR A 326 -1.63 -10.21 -3.69
CA THR A 326 -1.99 -11.62 -3.80
C THR A 326 -1.89 -12.03 -5.28
N VAL A 327 -0.88 -12.84 -5.60
CA VAL A 327 -0.62 -13.34 -6.95
C VAL A 327 -0.25 -14.82 -6.87
N PRO A 328 -0.59 -15.62 -7.90
CA PRO A 328 -0.15 -16.99 -8.00
C PRO A 328 1.38 -17.11 -7.92
N ILE A 329 1.88 -18.11 -7.20
CA ILE A 329 3.31 -18.34 -6.99
C ILE A 329 4.08 -18.45 -8.31
N ASP A 330 3.48 -19.06 -9.33
CA ASP A 330 4.08 -19.17 -10.66
C ASP A 330 4.33 -17.81 -11.30
N ILE A 331 3.35 -16.91 -11.19
CA ILE A 331 3.42 -15.56 -11.72
C ILE A 331 4.40 -14.73 -10.89
N PHE A 332 4.36 -14.86 -9.57
CA PHE A 332 5.30 -14.20 -8.66
C PHE A 332 6.75 -14.59 -8.96
N ILE A 333 7.05 -15.89 -9.02
CA ILE A 333 8.40 -16.38 -9.33
C ILE A 333 8.83 -15.85 -10.69
N ASN A 334 8.00 -16.02 -11.73
CA ASN A 334 8.39 -15.63 -13.09
C ASN A 334 8.68 -14.13 -13.20
N SER A 335 7.85 -13.28 -12.60
CA SER A 335 7.99 -11.83 -12.71
C SER A 335 9.06 -11.21 -11.82
N VAL A 336 9.46 -11.90 -10.74
CA VAL A 336 10.42 -11.39 -9.73
C VAL A 336 11.81 -12.04 -9.86
N LEU A 337 11.89 -13.29 -10.30
CA LEU A 337 13.15 -14.02 -10.52
C LEU A 337 13.79 -13.56 -11.85
N ILE A 338 14.26 -12.31 -11.86
CA ILE A 338 14.81 -11.63 -13.03
C ILE A 338 16.21 -11.07 -12.76
N ASP A 339 16.88 -10.61 -13.82
CA ASP A 339 18.05 -9.77 -13.69
C ASP A 339 17.63 -8.30 -13.42
N TYR A 340 17.74 -7.90 -12.16
CA TYR A 340 17.44 -6.53 -11.74
C TYR A 340 18.39 -5.49 -12.33
N HIS A 341 19.63 -5.86 -12.64
CA HIS A 341 20.58 -4.92 -13.26
C HIS A 341 20.14 -4.58 -14.68
N GLU A 342 19.80 -5.58 -15.48
CA GLU A 342 19.32 -5.37 -16.85
C GLU A 342 18.00 -4.61 -16.89
N MET A 343 17.05 -4.93 -16.01
CA MET A 343 15.80 -4.16 -15.88
C MET A 343 16.08 -2.68 -15.55
N ARG A 344 16.97 -2.42 -14.59
CA ARG A 344 17.37 -1.05 -14.19
C ARG A 344 18.05 -0.29 -15.31
N LYS A 345 18.91 -0.95 -16.07
CA LYS A 345 19.58 -0.38 -17.24
C LYS A 345 18.55 0.06 -18.29
N ARG A 346 17.57 -0.79 -18.62
CA ARG A 346 16.49 -0.45 -19.56
C ARG A 346 15.63 0.71 -19.05
N ASN A 347 15.23 0.67 -17.77
CA ASN A 347 14.50 1.79 -17.16
C ASN A 347 15.30 3.09 -17.29
N LYS A 348 16.60 3.05 -17.03
CA LYS A 348 17.47 4.23 -17.14
C LYS A 348 17.51 4.80 -18.56
N GLN A 349 17.60 3.96 -19.60
CA GLN A 349 17.57 4.40 -20.99
C GLN A 349 16.27 5.15 -21.34
N ILE A 350 15.13 4.62 -20.90
CA ILE A 350 13.82 5.25 -21.12
C ILE A 350 13.69 6.55 -20.31
N ILE A 351 14.13 6.55 -19.05
CA ILE A 351 14.19 7.74 -18.19
C ILE A 351 14.99 8.85 -18.87
N ASP A 352 16.16 8.52 -19.43
CA ASP A 352 17.04 9.51 -20.08
C ASP A 352 16.38 10.12 -21.32
N ILE A 353 15.67 9.31 -22.11
CA ILE A 353 14.89 9.80 -23.26
C ILE A 353 13.79 10.75 -22.79
N MET A 354 13.00 10.36 -21.79
CA MET A 354 11.92 11.18 -21.27
C MET A 354 12.43 12.49 -20.65
N GLN A 355 13.52 12.45 -19.89
CA GLN A 355 14.14 13.65 -19.29
C GLN A 355 14.69 14.61 -20.35
N ALA A 356 15.20 14.07 -21.46
CA ALA A 356 15.69 14.86 -22.60
C ALA A 356 14.58 15.38 -23.52
N SER A 357 13.30 15.12 -23.20
CA SER A 357 12.15 15.51 -24.02
C SER A 357 11.28 16.53 -23.29
N ASP A 358 10.57 17.35 -24.05
CA ASP A 358 9.59 18.32 -23.53
C ASP A 358 8.17 17.74 -23.56
N LYS A 359 7.93 16.84 -24.51
CA LYS A 359 6.72 16.03 -24.58
C LYS A 359 7.01 14.64 -25.13
N ILE A 360 6.14 13.69 -24.81
CA ILE A 360 6.09 12.35 -25.42
C ILE A 360 4.86 12.28 -26.30
N ILE A 361 5.01 11.69 -27.49
CA ILE A 361 3.92 11.36 -28.39
C ILE A 361 3.65 9.86 -28.29
N VAL A 362 2.36 9.50 -28.20
CA VAL A 362 1.89 8.12 -28.25
C VAL A 362 0.86 8.02 -29.37
N LYS A 363 1.17 7.28 -30.43
CA LYS A 363 0.31 7.17 -31.61
C LYS A 363 0.14 5.72 -32.02
N SER A 364 -1.10 5.29 -32.22
CA SER A 364 -1.46 4.00 -32.78
C SER A 364 -1.35 4.00 -34.30
N ASN A 365 -0.80 2.91 -34.85
CA ASN A 365 -0.78 2.64 -36.29
C ASN A 365 -2.00 1.81 -36.76
N ILE A 366 -2.95 1.53 -35.86
CA ILE A 366 -4.26 0.96 -36.19
C ILE A 366 -5.38 1.98 -35.98
N GLU A 367 -6.48 1.77 -36.68
CA GLU A 367 -7.71 2.54 -36.47
C GLU A 367 -8.19 2.39 -35.02
N ASN A 368 -8.78 3.47 -34.48
CA ASN A 368 -9.36 3.51 -33.15
C ASN A 368 -8.42 3.31 -31.95
N GLY A 369 -7.11 3.13 -32.13
CA GLY A 369 -6.16 3.03 -31.02
C GLY A 369 -5.85 4.37 -30.33
N CYS A 370 -4.84 4.35 -29.45
CA CYS A 370 -4.36 5.54 -28.74
C CYS A 370 -3.82 6.63 -29.69
N ASP A 371 -4.10 7.89 -29.36
CA ASP A 371 -3.48 9.06 -29.99
C ASP A 371 -3.46 10.21 -28.98
N PHE A 372 -2.35 10.38 -28.28
CA PHE A 372 -2.21 11.39 -27.25
C PHE A 372 -0.77 11.89 -27.08
N GLU A 373 -0.67 13.10 -26.52
CA GLU A 373 0.61 13.68 -26.08
C GLU A 373 0.67 13.83 -24.56
N VAL A 374 1.89 13.69 -24.03
CA VAL A 374 2.24 13.82 -22.61
C VAL A 374 3.19 14.99 -22.45
N GLY A 375 2.76 16.05 -21.75
CA GLY A 375 3.60 17.22 -21.47
C GLY A 375 4.51 17.01 -20.27
N LEU A 376 5.81 17.29 -20.43
CA LEU A 376 6.83 17.12 -19.38
C LEU A 376 7.40 18.43 -18.84
N VAL A 377 7.08 19.57 -19.45
CA VAL A 377 7.55 20.89 -19.01
C VAL A 377 6.45 21.59 -18.22
N LYS A 378 6.77 22.03 -17.00
CA LYS A 378 5.89 22.82 -16.13
C LYS A 378 5.75 24.24 -16.67
N LYS A 379 4.75 24.97 -16.18
CA LYS A 379 4.50 26.37 -16.58
C LYS A 379 5.68 27.32 -16.30
N ASP A 380 6.52 27.01 -15.32
CA ASP A 380 7.72 27.78 -14.97
C ASP A 380 8.95 27.42 -15.80
N GLY A 381 8.81 26.55 -16.81
CA GLY A 381 9.88 26.08 -17.66
C GLY A 381 10.71 24.93 -17.07
N THR A 382 10.47 24.52 -15.82
CA THR A 382 11.15 23.37 -15.22
C THR A 382 10.55 22.05 -15.70
N LYS A 383 11.32 20.96 -15.70
CA LYS A 383 10.83 19.64 -16.12
C LYS A 383 10.19 18.85 -14.98
N ARG A 384 9.21 18.02 -15.33
CA ARG A 384 8.64 16.96 -14.49
C ARG A 384 9.71 15.91 -14.18
N GLU A 385 9.65 15.35 -12.97
CA GLU A 385 10.59 14.31 -12.55
C GLU A 385 10.20 12.96 -13.17
N VAL A 386 11.10 12.37 -13.94
CA VAL A 386 10.95 10.99 -14.43
C VAL A 386 11.64 10.03 -13.47
N LYS A 387 10.92 8.99 -13.07
CA LYS A 387 11.31 8.01 -12.06
C LYS A 387 11.31 6.60 -12.63
N GLY A 388 12.01 5.69 -11.95
CA GLY A 388 11.92 4.26 -12.21
C GLY A 388 11.18 3.56 -11.09
N SER A 389 10.36 2.57 -11.42
CA SER A 389 9.87 1.56 -10.48
C SER A 389 10.61 0.27 -10.77
N ASP A 390 11.83 0.17 -10.27
CA ASP A 390 12.81 -0.89 -10.55
C ASP A 390 13.01 -1.84 -9.36
N SER A 391 11.96 -1.92 -8.53
CA SER A 391 11.96 -2.56 -7.22
C SER A 391 13.13 -2.13 -6.32
N ASP A 392 13.52 -0.86 -6.29
CA ASP A 392 14.52 -0.37 -5.33
C ASP A 392 13.89 0.22 -4.08
N ALA A 393 13.95 -0.52 -2.97
CA ALA A 393 13.65 -0.02 -1.63
C ALA A 393 14.82 -0.34 -0.69
N ARG A 394 16.06 -0.16 -1.16
CA ARG A 394 17.28 -0.51 -0.40
C ARG A 394 17.64 0.53 0.66
N PHE A 395 17.24 1.78 0.45
CA PHE A 395 17.62 2.89 1.32
C PHE A 395 16.42 3.41 2.11
N LEU A 396 16.67 3.74 3.37
CA LEU A 396 15.68 4.43 4.20
C LEU A 396 15.42 5.85 3.70
N GLU A 397 16.48 6.52 3.22
CA GLU A 397 16.41 7.84 2.59
C GLU A 397 16.85 7.70 1.13
N ALA A 398 16.00 8.13 0.20
CA ALA A 398 16.29 8.06 -1.23
C ALA A 398 17.57 8.87 -1.58
N PRO A 399 18.59 8.25 -2.19
CA PRO A 399 19.88 8.90 -2.45
C PRO A 399 19.80 10.18 -3.28
N ILE A 400 18.88 10.23 -4.25
CA ILE A 400 18.72 11.40 -5.14
C ILE A 400 18.32 12.66 -4.35
N TYR A 401 17.40 12.52 -3.38
CA TYR A 401 16.92 13.65 -2.58
C TYR A 401 17.91 14.04 -1.48
N LYS A 402 18.66 13.06 -0.95
CA LYS A 402 19.72 13.34 0.02
C LYS A 402 20.77 14.31 -0.53
N LYS A 403 21.12 14.18 -1.81
CA LYS A 403 22.03 15.10 -2.51
C LYS A 403 21.47 16.53 -2.63
N GLN A 404 20.14 16.68 -2.55
CA GLN A 404 19.43 17.96 -2.61
C GLN A 404 19.13 18.54 -1.21
N GLY A 405 19.72 17.96 -0.14
CA GLY A 405 19.44 18.38 1.24
C GLY A 405 18.05 17.97 1.75
N LYS A 406 17.32 17.13 1.01
CA LYS A 406 15.99 16.62 1.36
C LYS A 406 16.07 15.18 1.85
N SER A 407 15.07 14.77 2.64
CA SER A 407 15.04 13.44 3.25
C SER A 407 13.65 12.83 3.06
N PHE A 408 13.55 11.89 2.11
CA PHE A 408 12.31 11.19 1.75
C PHE A 408 12.55 9.69 1.73
N GLY A 409 11.53 8.90 2.10
CA GLY A 409 11.65 7.44 2.08
C GLY A 409 11.46 6.83 0.71
N MET A 410 11.60 5.51 0.64
CA MET A 410 11.52 4.71 -0.59
C MET A 410 10.41 3.68 -0.53
N MET A 411 9.78 3.45 -1.69
CA MET A 411 8.89 2.32 -1.92
C MET A 411 9.29 1.56 -3.18
N ALA A 412 8.89 0.30 -3.24
CA ALA A 412 9.12 -0.56 -4.40
C ALA A 412 7.91 -1.47 -4.64
N ASN A 413 7.42 -1.51 -5.88
CA ASN A 413 6.55 -2.59 -6.34
C ASN A 413 7.40 -3.86 -6.59
N ILE A 414 6.83 -5.02 -6.31
CA ILE A 414 7.39 -6.35 -6.57
C ILE A 414 6.29 -7.16 -7.28
N PRO A 415 6.43 -7.48 -8.58
CA PRO A 415 7.55 -7.12 -9.45
C PRO A 415 7.64 -5.62 -9.74
N GLY A 416 8.82 -5.17 -10.15
CA GLY A 416 9.05 -3.86 -10.75
C GLY A 416 9.21 -3.98 -12.26
N GLY A 417 9.54 -2.87 -12.89
CA GLY A 417 9.85 -2.75 -14.31
C GLY A 417 9.01 -1.69 -14.99
N GLU A 418 9.20 -0.42 -14.63
CA GLU A 418 8.74 0.70 -15.46
C GLU A 418 9.61 1.96 -15.30
N ALA A 419 9.49 2.84 -16.28
CA ALA A 419 9.90 4.23 -16.20
C ALA A 419 8.65 5.11 -16.33
N PHE A 420 8.46 6.05 -15.41
CA PHE A 420 7.22 6.80 -15.30
C PHE A 420 7.45 8.26 -14.92
N THR A 421 6.44 9.09 -15.17
CA THR A 421 6.45 10.51 -14.80
C THR A 421 5.06 10.94 -14.37
N THR A 422 5.02 11.93 -13.48
CA THR A 422 3.81 12.74 -13.33
C THR A 422 3.76 13.71 -14.50
N PRO A 423 2.73 13.70 -15.34
CA PRO A 423 2.65 14.61 -16.47
C PRO A 423 2.25 16.01 -16.00
N GLU A 424 2.74 17.04 -16.72
CA GLU A 424 2.14 18.39 -16.59
C GLU A 424 0.71 18.36 -17.11
N TYR A 425 0.53 17.72 -18.26
CA TYR A 425 -0.76 17.52 -18.91
C TYR A 425 -0.74 16.24 -19.77
N LEU A 426 -1.92 15.67 -20.01
CA LEU A 426 -2.17 14.77 -21.14
C LEU A 426 -3.26 15.34 -22.03
N LYS A 427 -3.16 15.11 -23.34
CA LYS A 427 -4.18 15.53 -24.31
C LYS A 427 -4.33 14.48 -25.40
N GLY A 428 -5.56 14.03 -25.64
CA GLY A 428 -5.88 13.11 -26.73
C GLY A 428 -6.67 11.88 -26.30
N LYS A 429 -6.78 10.91 -27.20
CA LYS A 429 -7.54 9.68 -27.02
C LYS A 429 -6.66 8.59 -26.40
N ILE A 430 -7.13 7.99 -25.32
CA ILE A 430 -6.50 6.88 -24.62
C ILE A 430 -7.42 5.67 -24.69
N VAL A 431 -6.87 4.48 -24.95
CA VAL A 431 -7.61 3.22 -25.09
C VAL A 431 -6.95 2.16 -24.21
N GLY A 432 -7.57 1.90 -23.06
CA GLY A 432 -7.14 0.85 -22.12
C GLY A 432 -7.79 -0.50 -22.45
N ASP A 433 -6.98 -1.53 -22.66
CA ASP A 433 -7.42 -2.82 -23.22
C ASP A 433 -6.77 -4.05 -22.55
N VAL A 434 -6.24 -3.88 -21.35
CA VAL A 434 -5.59 -4.96 -20.58
C VAL A 434 -6.22 -5.13 -19.20
N VAL A 435 -6.00 -4.18 -18.30
CA VAL A 435 -6.49 -4.24 -16.92
C VAL A 435 -6.62 -2.82 -16.35
N ILE A 436 -7.53 -2.63 -15.42
CA ILE A 436 -7.70 -1.42 -14.61
C ILE A 436 -7.75 -1.76 -13.11
N GLN A 437 -7.15 -0.91 -12.28
CA GLN A 437 -7.17 -1.05 -10.83
C GLN A 437 -8.19 -0.12 -10.17
N LEU A 438 -9.16 -0.73 -9.50
CA LEU A 438 -10.13 0.00 -8.66
C LEU A 438 -9.95 -0.48 -7.22
N ASP A 439 -10.90 -1.25 -6.68
CA ASP A 439 -10.77 -2.03 -5.44
C ASP A 439 -10.09 -3.39 -5.66
N ASN A 440 -10.12 -3.89 -6.89
CA ASN A 440 -9.37 -5.05 -7.40
C ASN A 440 -8.87 -4.77 -8.83
N SER A 441 -8.18 -5.75 -9.42
CA SER A 441 -7.82 -5.77 -10.84
C SER A 441 -9.00 -6.24 -11.69
N TYR A 442 -9.47 -5.39 -12.60
CA TYR A 442 -10.52 -5.71 -13.57
C TYR A 442 -9.94 -5.87 -14.95
N ARG A 443 -10.21 -6.99 -15.61
CA ARG A 443 -9.78 -7.23 -16.99
C ARG A 443 -10.55 -6.31 -17.94
N LEU A 444 -9.81 -5.72 -18.89
CA LEU A 444 -10.35 -5.03 -20.05
C LEU A 444 -10.12 -5.91 -21.28
N PHE A 445 -11.02 -5.81 -22.25
CA PHE A 445 -10.95 -6.56 -23.50
C PHE A 445 -10.77 -5.59 -24.66
N TYR A 446 -10.19 -6.08 -25.75
CA TYR A 446 -9.96 -5.26 -26.94
C TYR A 446 -11.29 -4.87 -27.62
N GLU A 447 -12.28 -5.75 -27.54
CA GLU A 447 -13.62 -5.60 -28.12
C GLU A 447 -14.49 -4.62 -27.33
N GLU A 448 -14.22 -4.45 -26.03
CA GLU A 448 -14.91 -3.52 -25.14
C GLU A 448 -13.87 -2.77 -24.28
N PRO A 449 -13.02 -1.92 -24.90
CA PRO A 449 -11.95 -1.24 -24.18
C PRO A 449 -12.50 -0.05 -23.41
N LEU A 450 -11.73 0.43 -22.43
CA LEU A 450 -12.01 1.70 -21.78
C LEU A 450 -11.43 2.85 -22.61
N VAL A 451 -12.30 3.70 -23.16
CA VAL A 451 -11.90 4.84 -24.00
C VAL A 451 -12.03 6.13 -23.21
N ILE A 452 -10.93 6.89 -23.15
CA ILE A 452 -10.83 8.13 -22.38
C ILE A 452 -10.38 9.25 -23.30
N ASN A 453 -11.05 10.40 -23.20
CA ASN A 453 -10.58 11.65 -23.77
C ASN A 453 -9.86 12.46 -22.70
N ALA A 454 -8.54 12.54 -22.82
CA ALA A 454 -7.71 13.39 -21.96
C ALA A 454 -7.77 14.84 -22.44
N LYS A 455 -8.15 15.74 -21.54
CA LYS A 455 -8.09 17.19 -21.70
C LYS A 455 -6.95 17.67 -20.80
N LYS A 456 -6.16 18.67 -21.20
CA LYS A 456 -4.90 19.05 -20.50
C LYS A 456 -4.93 18.96 -18.95
N ASN A 457 -6.04 19.38 -18.31
CA ASN A 457 -6.25 19.31 -16.85
C ASN A 457 -7.53 18.54 -16.42
N SER A 458 -8.04 17.61 -17.24
CA SER A 458 -9.17 16.76 -16.88
C SER A 458 -9.23 15.52 -17.77
N TYR A 459 -10.11 14.57 -17.48
CA TYR A 459 -10.44 13.51 -18.43
C TYR A 459 -11.94 13.26 -18.48
N GLU A 460 -12.37 12.64 -19.56
CA GLU A 460 -13.75 12.21 -19.78
C GLU A 460 -13.76 10.75 -20.24
N ILE A 461 -14.59 9.92 -19.62
CA ILE A 461 -14.80 8.54 -20.05
C ILE A 461 -15.80 8.57 -21.20
N LEU A 462 -15.37 8.16 -22.39
CA LEU A 462 -16.22 8.14 -23.59
C LEU A 462 -17.01 6.84 -23.69
N SER A 463 -16.38 5.70 -23.38
CA SER A 463 -17.00 4.38 -23.39
C SER A 463 -16.17 3.38 -22.58
N GLY A 464 -16.77 2.24 -22.24
CA GLY A 464 -16.13 1.12 -21.58
C GLY A 464 -17.14 0.19 -20.91
N PRO A 465 -16.69 -0.97 -20.38
CA PRO A 465 -17.58 -1.93 -19.76
C PRO A 465 -18.38 -1.30 -18.62
N ARG A 466 -19.72 -1.46 -18.66
CA ARG A 466 -20.63 -0.80 -17.70
C ARG A 466 -20.23 -1.00 -16.23
N LYS A 467 -19.89 -2.25 -15.86
CA LYS A 467 -19.43 -2.61 -14.50
C LYS A 467 -18.21 -1.79 -14.07
N ILE A 468 -17.26 -1.56 -14.97
CA ILE A 468 -16.03 -0.81 -14.70
C ILE A 468 -16.33 0.67 -14.57
N VAL A 469 -17.16 1.24 -15.46
CA VAL A 469 -17.54 2.65 -15.41
C VAL A 469 -18.32 2.98 -14.13
N ASP A 470 -19.22 2.09 -13.72
CA ASP A 470 -19.99 2.25 -12.47
C ASP A 470 -19.07 2.18 -11.24
N LYS A 471 -18.13 1.22 -11.21
CA LYS A 471 -17.13 1.11 -10.12
C LYS A 471 -16.14 2.29 -10.09
N LEU A 472 -15.74 2.82 -11.24
CA LEU A 472 -14.94 4.05 -11.31
C LEU A 472 -15.70 5.22 -10.67
N ARG A 473 -17.00 5.36 -10.95
CA ARG A 473 -17.84 6.43 -10.39
C ARG A 473 -17.96 6.30 -8.87
N GLU A 474 -18.23 5.11 -8.36
CA GLU A 474 -18.27 4.81 -6.92
C GLU A 474 -16.94 5.20 -6.26
N LYS A 475 -15.82 4.74 -6.82
CA LYS A 475 -14.49 5.05 -6.27
C LYS A 475 -14.20 6.55 -6.22
N LYS A 476 -14.60 7.30 -7.26
CA LYS A 476 -14.48 8.76 -7.29
C LYS A 476 -15.37 9.42 -6.24
N GLN A 477 -16.60 8.96 -6.06
CA GLN A 477 -17.50 9.50 -5.04
C GLN A 477 -16.91 9.33 -3.63
N GLU A 478 -16.42 8.14 -3.29
CA GLU A 478 -15.75 7.90 -2.00
C GLU A 478 -14.52 8.81 -1.81
N SER A 479 -13.70 8.94 -2.85
CA SER A 479 -12.49 9.75 -2.80
C SER A 479 -12.79 11.24 -2.66
N TRP A 480 -13.86 11.72 -3.29
CA TRP A 480 -14.34 13.09 -3.11
C TRP A 480 -14.87 13.32 -1.69
N GLN A 481 -15.65 12.37 -1.16
CA GLN A 481 -16.17 12.43 0.20
C GLN A 481 -15.03 12.56 1.22
N LYS A 482 -13.91 11.86 1.02
CA LYS A 482 -12.72 12.01 1.88
C LYS A 482 -12.11 13.41 1.83
N ILE A 483 -12.14 14.10 0.68
CA ILE A 483 -11.67 15.49 0.59
C ILE A 483 -12.58 16.40 1.42
N ILE A 484 -13.90 16.21 1.32
CA ILE A 484 -14.88 16.97 2.09
C ILE A 484 -14.71 16.74 3.59
N GLU A 485 -14.60 15.49 4.03
CA GLU A 485 -14.38 15.18 5.45
C GLU A 485 -13.05 15.75 5.98
N GLN A 486 -12.00 15.75 5.16
CA GLN A 486 -10.72 16.35 5.54
C GLN A 486 -10.83 17.86 5.75
N GLU A 487 -11.62 18.54 4.91
CA GLU A 487 -11.92 19.97 4.99
C GLU A 487 -12.77 20.30 6.23
N GLU A 488 -13.87 19.57 6.44
CA GLU A 488 -14.77 19.72 7.60
C GLU A 488 -14.01 19.54 8.92
N ASN A 489 -13.16 18.51 9.01
CA ASN A 489 -12.38 18.21 10.20
C ASN A 489 -11.13 19.09 10.35
N LYS A 490 -10.79 19.91 9.34
CA LYS A 490 -9.54 20.70 9.28
C LYS A 490 -8.30 19.83 9.56
N SER A 491 -8.33 18.59 9.09
CA SER A 491 -7.30 17.57 9.37
C SER A 491 -6.03 17.78 8.54
N VAL A 492 -6.13 18.55 7.45
CA VAL A 492 -5.02 19.03 6.62
C VAL A 492 -5.22 20.51 6.28
N PRO A 493 -4.15 21.26 5.99
CA PRO A 493 -4.25 22.66 5.58
C PRO A 493 -5.15 22.90 4.36
N GLU A 494 -5.88 24.01 4.35
CA GLU A 494 -6.79 24.42 3.26
C GLU A 494 -6.08 24.47 1.89
N LYS A 495 -4.83 24.94 1.83
CA LYS A 495 -4.03 24.94 0.60
C LYS A 495 -3.89 23.53 0.00
N ILE A 496 -3.75 22.50 0.83
CA ILE A 496 -3.68 21.10 0.38
C ILE A 496 -5.06 20.62 -0.06
N ILE A 497 -6.15 20.99 0.64
CA ILE A 497 -7.52 20.68 0.20
C ILE A 497 -7.79 21.26 -1.20
N ASN A 498 -7.51 22.54 -1.41
CA ASN A 498 -7.73 23.22 -2.67
C ASN A 498 -6.89 22.60 -3.81
N LEU A 499 -5.67 22.18 -3.49
CA LEU A 499 -4.82 21.42 -4.41
C LEU A 499 -5.47 20.09 -4.82
N LYS A 500 -5.95 19.30 -3.84
CA LYS A 500 -6.60 18.00 -4.10
C LYS A 500 -7.86 18.14 -4.93
N LYS A 501 -8.70 19.15 -4.64
CA LYS A 501 -9.92 19.47 -5.41
C LYS A 501 -9.58 19.83 -6.86
N LYS A 502 -8.61 20.73 -7.05
CA LYS A 502 -8.15 21.16 -8.39
C LYS A 502 -7.62 20.00 -9.22
N ASN A 503 -6.89 19.08 -8.61
CA ASN A 503 -6.27 17.96 -9.31
C ASN A 503 -7.17 16.71 -9.43
N PHE A 504 -8.39 16.76 -8.90
CA PHE A 504 -9.21 15.57 -8.72
C PHE A 504 -9.50 14.80 -10.01
N ASN A 505 -9.62 15.48 -11.15
CA ASN A 505 -9.87 14.85 -12.45
C ASN A 505 -8.63 14.83 -13.36
N ASN A 506 -7.43 15.03 -12.83
CA ASN A 506 -6.21 14.97 -13.64
C ASN A 506 -5.83 13.52 -13.98
N ILE A 507 -4.90 13.38 -14.92
CA ILE A 507 -4.12 12.15 -15.12
C ILE A 507 -2.81 12.37 -14.36
N GLY A 508 -2.54 11.48 -13.40
CA GLY A 508 -1.43 11.56 -12.45
C GLY A 508 -0.16 10.87 -12.92
N GLU A 509 -0.25 9.98 -13.90
CA GLU A 509 0.90 9.21 -14.37
C GLU A 509 0.83 8.86 -15.85
N PHE A 510 2.00 8.82 -16.47
CA PHE A 510 2.28 8.11 -17.70
C PHE A 510 3.55 7.26 -17.50
N ALA A 511 3.51 6.01 -17.94
CA ALA A 511 4.58 5.06 -17.70
C ALA A 511 4.81 4.11 -18.88
N VAL A 512 6.06 3.69 -19.04
CA VAL A 512 6.51 2.69 -20.02
C VAL A 512 7.09 1.49 -19.28
N ASN A 513 6.54 0.32 -19.56
CA ASN A 513 6.71 -0.89 -18.78
C ASN A 513 7.84 -1.77 -19.37
N THR A 514 8.71 -2.35 -18.55
CA THR A 514 10.02 -2.90 -18.99
C THR A 514 10.35 -4.30 -18.50
N ASN A 515 9.54 -4.91 -17.63
CA ASN A 515 9.84 -6.23 -17.08
C ASN A 515 9.72 -7.32 -18.17
N PRO A 516 10.82 -7.97 -18.57
CA PRO A 516 10.81 -8.92 -19.69
C PRO A 516 10.21 -10.28 -19.32
N LYS A 517 9.96 -10.55 -18.04
CA LYS A 517 9.41 -11.83 -17.56
C LYS A 517 7.99 -11.71 -17.01
N ALA A 518 7.50 -10.49 -16.78
CA ALA A 518 6.08 -10.25 -16.54
C ALA A 518 5.27 -10.67 -17.78
N LYS A 519 4.10 -11.25 -17.55
CA LYS A 519 3.21 -11.76 -18.59
C LYS A 519 1.77 -11.41 -18.25
N LEU A 520 0.93 -11.37 -19.28
CA LEU A 520 -0.49 -11.08 -19.14
C LEU A 520 -1.13 -12.05 -18.15
N CYS A 521 -1.81 -11.49 -17.16
CA CYS A 521 -2.53 -12.22 -16.13
C CYS A 521 -3.71 -11.39 -15.60
N ASN A 522 -4.33 -11.84 -14.51
CA ASN A 522 -5.47 -11.14 -13.91
C ASN A 522 -5.07 -10.03 -12.92
N TYR A 523 -3.78 -9.81 -12.65
CA TYR A 523 -3.30 -8.93 -11.58
C TYR A 523 -2.58 -7.71 -12.14
N LEU A 524 -3.06 -6.52 -11.76
CA LEU A 524 -2.50 -5.24 -12.17
C LEU A 524 -0.99 -5.16 -11.92
N ILE A 525 -0.54 -5.48 -10.70
CA ILE A 525 0.86 -5.28 -10.28
C ILE A 525 1.88 -5.98 -11.20
N VAL A 526 1.44 -7.00 -11.94
CA VAL A 526 2.26 -7.70 -12.94
C VAL A 526 2.03 -7.09 -14.32
N ASN A 527 0.78 -6.87 -14.71
CA ASN A 527 0.42 -6.35 -16.02
C ASN A 527 0.99 -4.95 -16.28
N GLU A 528 0.99 -4.08 -15.28
CA GLU A 528 1.57 -2.73 -15.36
C GLU A 528 3.09 -2.74 -15.51
N LYS A 529 3.75 -3.91 -15.41
CA LYS A 529 5.20 -4.04 -15.59
C LYS A 529 5.60 -4.75 -16.89
N ILE A 530 4.65 -5.30 -17.66
CA ILE A 530 4.96 -6.11 -18.86
C ILE A 530 5.76 -5.30 -19.90
N ALA A 531 6.94 -5.81 -20.27
CA ALA A 531 7.77 -5.18 -21.29
C ALA A 531 7.01 -4.87 -22.60
N ASN A 532 7.28 -3.69 -23.16
CA ASN A 532 6.63 -3.11 -24.33
C ASN A 532 5.20 -2.63 -24.11
N MET A 533 4.61 -2.72 -22.92
CA MET A 533 3.32 -2.09 -22.62
C MET A 533 3.51 -0.69 -22.02
N ILE A 534 2.43 0.06 -21.92
CA ILE A 534 2.38 1.33 -21.19
C ILE A 534 1.19 1.32 -20.23
N HIS A 535 1.16 2.28 -19.30
CA HIS A 535 -0.05 2.58 -18.55
C HIS A 535 -0.14 4.07 -18.24
N ILE A 536 -1.34 4.49 -17.90
CA ILE A 536 -1.64 5.81 -17.34
C ILE A 536 -2.40 5.65 -16.04
N ALA A 537 -2.26 6.62 -15.13
CA ALA A 537 -3.04 6.63 -13.90
C ALA A 537 -3.97 7.85 -13.82
N LEU A 538 -5.24 7.63 -13.52
CA LEU A 538 -6.19 8.70 -13.22
C LEU A 538 -6.01 9.16 -11.77
N GLY A 539 -6.12 10.46 -11.52
CA GLY A 539 -6.05 11.06 -10.18
C GLY A 539 -4.67 11.57 -9.80
N SER A 540 -4.17 11.11 -8.65
CA SER A 540 -2.99 11.66 -7.97
C SER A 540 -1.71 11.32 -8.72
N GLY A 541 -0.83 12.30 -8.85
CA GLY A 541 0.53 12.10 -9.34
C GLY A 541 1.55 11.78 -8.25
N PHE A 542 2.73 11.40 -8.70
CA PHE A 542 3.94 11.15 -7.90
C PHE A 542 4.82 12.40 -7.74
N GLU A 543 4.20 13.58 -7.68
CA GLU A 543 4.78 14.87 -7.32
C GLU A 543 3.84 15.67 -6.41
N PRO A 544 4.37 16.49 -5.47
CA PRO A 544 3.56 17.14 -4.43
C PRO A 544 2.49 18.08 -4.98
N ASP A 545 2.71 18.73 -6.12
CA ASP A 545 1.75 19.66 -6.73
C ASP A 545 0.62 18.96 -7.51
N LYS A 546 0.64 17.62 -7.57
CA LYS A 546 -0.34 16.80 -8.31
C LYS A 546 -1.11 15.82 -7.40
N ALA A 547 -1.09 16.05 -6.08
CA ALA A 547 -1.75 15.19 -5.10
C ALA A 547 -3.29 15.27 -5.16
N THR A 548 -3.97 14.13 -5.02
CA THR A 548 -5.41 13.99 -4.72
C THR A 548 -5.70 12.66 -3.98
N GLU A 549 -6.96 12.22 -3.84
CA GLU A 549 -7.36 11.08 -2.98
C GLU A 549 -7.48 9.71 -3.68
N TYR A 550 -7.28 9.62 -5.00
CA TYR A 550 -7.26 8.34 -5.71
C TYR A 550 -6.15 8.29 -6.75
N HIS A 551 -5.78 7.06 -7.14
CA HIS A 551 -4.82 6.74 -8.18
C HIS A 551 -5.28 5.42 -8.81
N ILE A 552 -5.58 5.44 -10.11
CA ILE A 552 -6.23 4.32 -10.83
C ILE A 552 -5.45 4.05 -12.11
N ASP A 553 -4.68 2.98 -12.10
CA ASP A 553 -3.86 2.55 -13.24
C ASP A 553 -4.70 1.83 -14.30
N ILE A 554 -4.41 2.15 -15.56
CA ILE A 554 -5.03 1.55 -16.74
C ILE A 554 -3.92 1.12 -17.69
N VAL A 555 -3.82 -0.19 -17.90
CA VAL A 555 -2.77 -0.80 -18.73
C VAL A 555 -3.22 -0.89 -20.19
N ILE A 556 -2.27 -0.61 -21.10
CA ILE A 556 -2.46 -0.49 -22.54
C ILE A 556 -1.48 -1.43 -23.25
N ASP A 557 -2.01 -2.30 -24.11
CA ASP A 557 -1.24 -3.26 -24.89
C ASP A 557 -0.65 -2.58 -26.14
N SER A 558 0.55 -2.04 -25.99
CA SER A 558 1.22 -1.34 -27.08
C SER A 558 1.58 -2.21 -28.30
N PRO A 559 1.99 -3.50 -28.15
CA PRO A 559 2.09 -4.44 -29.27
C PRO A 559 0.78 -4.60 -30.04
N ARG A 560 -0.35 -4.83 -29.34
CA ARG A 560 -1.66 -5.03 -29.98
C ARG A 560 -2.12 -3.77 -30.72
N GLN A 561 -1.92 -2.60 -30.12
CA GLN A 561 -2.28 -1.32 -30.72
C GLN A 561 -1.24 -0.76 -31.68
N LYS A 562 -0.12 -1.48 -31.92
CA LYS A 562 0.97 -1.05 -32.82
C LYS A 562 1.44 0.39 -32.52
N LEU A 563 1.66 0.70 -31.24
CA LEU A 563 1.96 2.08 -30.84
C LEU A 563 3.38 2.48 -31.27
N ASP A 564 3.50 3.73 -31.68
CA ASP A 564 4.74 4.49 -31.78
C ASP A 564 4.83 5.44 -30.58
N ILE A 565 5.96 5.38 -29.86
CA ILE A 565 6.21 6.18 -28.66
C ILE A 565 7.59 6.81 -28.75
N TYR A 566 7.62 8.14 -28.78
CA TYR A 566 8.87 8.89 -28.89
C TYR A 566 8.75 10.25 -28.22
N GLY A 567 9.88 10.74 -27.71
CA GLY A 567 10.01 12.07 -27.16
C GLY A 567 10.35 13.11 -28.22
N ILE A 568 9.92 14.34 -28.00
CA ILE A 568 10.25 15.53 -28.79
C ILE A 568 10.82 16.59 -27.84
N ASP A 569 11.96 17.16 -28.20
CA ASP A 569 12.54 18.36 -27.59
C ASP A 569 12.10 19.57 -28.43
N ILE A 570 11.43 20.56 -27.84
CA ILE A 570 10.97 21.72 -28.60
C ILE A 570 12.20 22.61 -28.82
N SER A 571 12.69 22.68 -30.06
CA SER A 571 13.79 23.57 -30.40
C SER A 571 13.42 25.01 -30.08
N LYS A 572 14.39 25.79 -29.58
CA LYS A 572 14.26 27.25 -29.45
C LYS A 572 14.11 27.96 -30.80
N ASP A 573 14.36 27.22 -31.88
CA ASP A 573 14.15 27.63 -33.27
C ASP A 573 12.86 26.97 -33.77
N GLU A 574 11.81 27.76 -33.99
CA GLU A 574 10.51 27.31 -34.46
C GLU A 574 10.54 26.70 -35.88
N SER A 575 11.66 26.84 -36.61
CA SER A 575 11.84 26.32 -37.96
C SER A 575 12.42 24.89 -38.04
N SER A 576 12.88 24.32 -36.92
CA SER A 576 13.44 22.97 -36.88
C SER A 576 12.47 21.97 -36.25
N PRO A 577 12.11 20.86 -36.91
CA PRO A 577 11.34 19.81 -36.25
C PRO A 577 12.20 19.22 -35.11
N GLY A 578 11.76 19.44 -33.88
CA GLY A 578 12.42 18.96 -32.67
C GLY A 578 12.92 17.51 -32.77
N LYS A 579 14.10 17.22 -32.21
CA LYS A 579 14.74 15.90 -32.33
C LYS A 579 13.83 14.81 -31.74
N GLN A 580 13.43 13.86 -32.58
CA GLN A 580 12.69 12.67 -32.14
C GLN A 580 13.61 11.68 -31.42
N ARG A 581 13.16 11.19 -30.27
CA ARG A 581 13.87 10.21 -29.45
C ARG A 581 12.97 9.01 -29.21
N TRP A 582 13.21 7.94 -29.96
CA TRP A 582 12.33 6.78 -30.00
C TRP A 582 12.46 5.90 -28.75
N ILE A 583 11.32 5.42 -28.24
CA ILE A 583 11.23 4.45 -27.15
C ILE A 583 10.64 3.14 -27.69
N ILE A 584 9.45 3.23 -28.30
CA ILE A 584 8.74 2.10 -28.90
C ILE A 584 8.37 2.46 -30.35
N LYS A 585 8.52 1.51 -31.27
CA LYS A 585 8.07 1.61 -32.66
C LYS A 585 7.29 0.35 -33.04
N ASP A 586 6.11 0.51 -33.62
CA ASP A 586 5.18 -0.58 -33.96
C ASP A 586 5.00 -1.58 -32.79
N GLY A 587 4.85 -1.03 -31.59
CA GLY A 587 4.63 -1.82 -30.36
C GLY A 587 5.85 -2.58 -29.83
N LYS A 588 7.06 -2.31 -30.32
CA LYS A 588 8.31 -2.91 -29.83
C LYS A 588 9.33 -1.88 -29.39
N PHE A 589 10.07 -2.17 -28.32
CA PHE A 589 11.20 -1.36 -27.91
C PHE A 589 12.26 -1.22 -29.01
N VAL A 590 12.81 -0.02 -29.13
CA VAL A 590 13.95 0.30 -30.01
C VAL A 590 15.14 0.92 -29.24
N VAL A 591 15.16 0.71 -27.92
CA VAL A 591 16.12 1.27 -26.95
C VAL A 591 17.01 0.22 -26.29
#